data_AF-A0A1F9B1F4-F1
#
_entry.id   AF-A0A1F9B1F4-F1
#
_cell.length_a   1.000
_cell.length_b   1.000
_cell.length_c   1.000
_cell.angle_alpha   90.00
_cell.angle_beta   90.00
_cell.angle_gamma   90.00
#
_symmetry.space_group_name_H-M   'P 1'
#
loop_
_entity.id
_entity.type
_entity.pdbx_description
1 polymer ?
#
loop_
_entity_poly.entity_id
_entity_poly.type
_entity_poly.pdbx_seq_one_letter_code
_entity_poly.pdbx_strand_id
1 'polypeptide(L)'
;MNIRATVQRCLDLGRDVLFFPSGDEGRFSLEDVVCGGMLIDLIAGKSDGRIGLTDASSSARILYQRFEGSLVEALHLSNHGKDLMALGLGEDLFYCAQTDITDLVPTFRDGVIRVY
;
A
#
# COMPACT_ATOMS: atom_id res chain seq x y z
N MET A 1 6.99 -3.19 0.53
CA MET A 1 7.88 -4.25 -0.01
C MET A 1 8.11 -4.20 -1.51
N ASN A 2 7.08 -4.23 -2.37
CA ASN A 2 7.20 -4.36 -3.84
C ASN A 2 6.52 -3.21 -4.61
N ILE A 3 6.54 -2.01 -4.02
CA ILE A 3 5.67 -0.91 -4.43
C ILE A 3 6.02 -0.40 -5.83
N ARG A 4 7.30 -0.24 -6.19
CA ARG A 4 7.72 0.20 -7.54
C ARG A 4 7.35 -0.80 -8.62
N ALA A 5 7.58 -2.09 -8.38
CA ALA A 5 7.22 -3.14 -9.34
C ALA A 5 5.71 -3.19 -9.57
N THR A 6 4.92 -3.02 -8.50
CA THR A 6 3.45 -2.96 -8.57
C THR A 6 2.99 -1.72 -9.35
N VAL A 7 3.56 -0.54 -9.06
CA VAL A 7 3.28 0.71 -9.80
C VAL A 7 3.59 0.55 -11.28
N GLN A 8 4.74 -0.01 -11.63
CA GLN A 8 5.12 -0.24 -13.03
C GLN A 8 4.13 -1.17 -13.72
N ARG A 9 3.75 -2.27 -13.05
CA ARG A 9 2.76 -3.21 -13.57
C ARG A 9 1.40 -2.56 -13.86
N CYS A 10 0.93 -1.68 -12.96
CA CYS A 10 -0.30 -0.92 -13.16
C CYS A 10 -0.22 0.00 -14.38
N LEU A 11 0.89 0.73 -14.55
CA LEU A 11 1.11 1.62 -15.70
C LEU A 11 1.18 0.84 -17.02
N ASP A 12 1.89 -0.29 -17.04
CA ASP A 12 2.02 -1.14 -18.23
C ASP A 12 0.67 -1.75 -18.67
N LEU A 13 -0.23 -2.02 -17.71
CA LEU A 13 -1.58 -2.48 -18.01
C LEU A 13 -2.44 -1.39 -18.65
N GLY A 14 -2.21 -0.11 -18.32
CA GLY A 14 -2.92 1.02 -18.92
C GLY A 14 -4.44 0.98 -18.70
N ARG A 15 -4.89 0.52 -17.53
CA ARG A 15 -6.32 0.38 -17.17
C ARG A 15 -6.62 1.16 -15.89
N ASP A 16 -7.91 1.40 -15.65
CA ASP A 16 -8.38 1.90 -14.36
C ASP A 16 -7.94 0.95 -13.22
N VAL A 17 -7.48 1.55 -12.12
CA VAL A 17 -6.97 0.82 -10.96
C VAL A 17 -7.92 1.03 -9.79
N LEU A 18 -8.35 -0.07 -9.18
CA LEU A 18 -9.05 -0.08 -7.90
C LEU A 18 -8.08 -0.60 -6.83
N PHE A 19 -7.78 0.24 -5.84
CA PHE A 19 -7.12 -0.20 -4.62
C PHE A 19 -8.16 -0.71 -3.62
N PHE A 20 -7.95 -1.90 -3.08
CA PHE A 20 -8.87 -2.54 -2.16
C PHE A 20 -8.14 -2.87 -0.84
N PRO A 21 -8.17 -1.97 0.16
CA PRO A 21 -7.67 -2.23 1.50
C PRO A 21 -8.35 -3.47 2.10
N SER A 22 -7.58 -4.34 2.75
CA SER A 22 -8.14 -5.52 3.42
C SER A 22 -8.86 -5.16 4.72
N GLY A 23 -8.39 -4.10 5.39
CA GLY A 23 -8.94 -3.65 6.65
C GLY A 23 -8.49 -4.51 7.83
N ASP A 24 -9.04 -4.20 9.00
CA ASP A 24 -8.82 -4.94 10.25
C ASP A 24 -10.17 -5.38 10.83
N GLU A 25 -10.54 -6.65 10.63
CA GLU A 25 -11.82 -7.22 11.08
C GLU A 25 -13.06 -6.38 10.68
N GLY A 26 -13.09 -5.89 9.43
CA GLY A 26 -14.17 -5.04 8.92
C GLY A 26 -14.05 -3.57 9.33
N ARG A 27 -12.98 -3.18 10.03
CA ARG A 27 -12.65 -1.80 10.38
C ARG A 27 -11.63 -1.22 9.40
N PHE A 28 -11.53 0.10 9.43
CA PHE A 28 -10.51 0.85 8.71
C PHE A 28 -9.10 0.46 9.21
N SER A 29 -8.23 0.05 8.28
CA SER A 29 -6.80 -0.17 8.53
C SER A 29 -6.01 1.06 8.05
N LEU A 30 -5.24 1.66 8.96
CA LEU A 30 -4.47 2.87 8.68
C LEU A 30 -3.31 2.56 7.73
N GLU A 31 -2.57 1.51 8.03
CA GLU A 31 -1.43 1.00 7.29
C GLU A 31 -1.81 0.55 5.88
N ASP A 32 -2.96 -0.10 5.68
CA ASP A 32 -3.44 -0.47 4.34
C ASP A 32 -3.71 0.77 3.50
N VAL A 33 -4.37 1.78 4.09
CA VAL A 33 -4.74 3.01 3.37
C VAL A 33 -3.52 3.87 3.08
N VAL A 34 -2.53 3.91 3.99
CA VAL A 34 -1.23 4.57 3.75
C VAL A 34 -0.46 3.85 2.64
N CYS A 35 -0.44 2.52 2.63
CA CYS A 35 0.18 1.73 1.56
C CYS A 35 -0.48 2.01 0.20
N GLY A 36 -1.81 2.03 0.14
CA GLY A 36 -2.56 2.43 -1.04
C GLY A 36 -2.28 3.86 -1.48
N GLY A 37 -2.20 4.79 -0.52
CA GLY A 37 -1.83 6.18 -0.75
C GLY A 37 -0.45 6.32 -1.39
N MET A 38 0.53 5.50 -0.97
CA MET A 38 1.86 5.45 -1.57
C MET A 38 1.78 5.01 -3.04
N LEU A 39 1.01 3.96 -3.34
CA LEU A 39 0.80 3.47 -4.70
C LEU A 39 0.17 4.54 -5.59
N ILE A 40 -0.87 5.21 -5.08
CA ILE A 40 -1.58 6.29 -5.78
C ILE A 40 -0.65 7.48 -6.04
N ASP A 41 0.14 7.90 -5.04
CA ASP A 41 1.07 9.03 -5.18
C ASP A 41 2.11 8.76 -6.28
N LEU A 42 2.69 7.55 -6.28
CA LEU A 42 3.67 7.13 -7.29
C LEU A 42 3.08 7.00 -8.69
N ILE A 43 1.91 6.40 -8.84
CA ILE A 43 1.22 6.28 -10.13
C ILE A 43 0.88 7.68 -10.67
N ALA A 44 0.29 8.53 -9.83
CA ALA A 44 -0.08 9.88 -10.24
C ALA A 44 1.16 10.70 -10.66
N GLY A 45 2.26 10.60 -9.92
CA GLY A 45 3.53 11.26 -10.24
C GLY A 45 4.16 10.80 -11.56
N LYS A 46 3.98 9.54 -11.95
CA LYS A 46 4.46 9.00 -13.24
C LYS A 46 3.53 9.26 -14.44
N SER A 47 2.29 9.67 -14.17
CA SER A 47 1.25 9.86 -15.19
C SER A 47 1.10 11.31 -15.68
N ASP A 48 1.96 12.22 -15.24
CA ASP A 48 1.89 13.67 -15.51
C ASP A 48 0.50 14.27 -15.23
N GLY A 49 -0.16 13.80 -14.17
CA GLY A 49 -1.48 14.30 -13.75
C GLY A 49 -2.65 13.88 -14.65
N ARG A 50 -2.47 12.89 -15.54
CA ARG A 50 -3.53 12.40 -16.44
C ARG A 50 -4.50 11.41 -15.79
N ILE A 51 -4.25 11.02 -14.54
CA ILE A 51 -5.09 10.09 -13.80
C ILE A 51 -6.03 10.85 -12.88
N GLY A 52 -7.34 10.61 -13.04
CA GLY A 52 -8.36 11.13 -12.13
C GLY A 52 -8.39 10.35 -10.83
N LEU A 53 -8.48 11.06 -9.70
CA LEU A 53 -8.58 10.46 -8.37
C LEU A 53 -10.01 10.65 -7.83
N THR A 54 -10.56 9.60 -7.21
CA THR A 54 -11.76 9.73 -6.38
C THR A 54 -11.43 10.44 -5.07
N ASP A 55 -12.45 10.86 -4.32
CA ASP A 55 -12.26 11.44 -2.97
C ASP A 55 -11.51 10.47 -2.05
N ALA A 56 -11.88 9.19 -2.06
CA ALA A 56 -11.19 8.16 -1.28
C ALA A 56 -9.71 8.02 -1.67
N SER A 57 -9.41 8.06 -2.97
CA SER A 57 -8.03 8.00 -3.46
C SER A 57 -7.23 9.24 -3.06
N SER A 58 -7.86 10.41 -3.12
CA SER A 58 -7.26 11.68 -2.68
C SER A 58 -7.00 11.68 -1.17
N SER A 59 -7.94 11.20 -0.37
CA SER A 59 -7.77 11.05 1.08
C SER A 59 -6.64 10.08 1.43
N ALA A 60 -6.57 8.92 0.77
CA ALA A 60 -5.49 7.96 0.97
C ALA A 60 -4.12 8.56 0.62
N ARG A 61 -4.03 9.30 -0.49
CA ARG A 61 -2.81 9.99 -0.91
C ARG A 61 -2.35 11.04 0.11
N ILE A 62 -3.27 11.88 0.60
CA ILE A 62 -2.97 12.87 1.66
C ILE A 62 -2.47 12.17 2.93
N LEU A 63 -3.11 11.05 3.30
CA LEU A 63 -2.72 10.29 4.48
C LEU A 63 -1.32 9.71 4.31
N TYR A 64 -0.98 9.16 3.15
CA TYR A 64 0.38 8.72 2.84
C TYR A 64 1.39 9.87 2.95
N GLN A 65 1.09 11.05 2.41
CA GLN A 65 2.00 12.21 2.50
C GLN A 65 2.32 12.61 3.94
N ARG A 66 1.40 12.38 4.89
CA ARG A 66 1.70 12.57 6.33
C ARG A 66 2.76 11.59 6.85
N PHE A 67 2.85 10.38 6.29
CA PHE A 67 3.74 9.31 6.75
C PHE A 67 4.90 9.01 5.79
N GLU A 68 5.04 9.74 4.68
CA GLU A 68 6.06 9.44 3.66
C GLU A 68 7.49 9.46 4.20
N GLY A 69 7.76 10.29 5.22
CA GLY A 69 9.05 10.34 5.90
C GLY A 69 9.34 9.12 6.79
N SER A 70 8.31 8.37 7.19
CA SER A 70 8.43 7.19 8.05
C SER A 70 7.16 6.32 7.99
N LEU A 71 7.12 5.35 7.07
CA LEU A 71 5.99 4.42 6.94
C LEU A 71 5.78 3.57 8.20
N VAL A 72 6.87 3.29 8.93
CA VAL A 72 6.81 2.54 10.18
C VAL A 72 6.03 3.29 11.27
N GLU A 73 5.93 4.62 11.21
CA GLU A 73 5.08 5.43 12.10
C GLU A 73 3.59 5.08 11.91
N ALA A 74 3.13 4.93 10.65
CA ALA A 74 1.74 4.55 10.37
C ALA A 74 1.40 3.17 10.94
N LEU A 75 2.33 2.21 10.78
CA LEU A 75 2.21 0.87 11.34
C LEU A 75 2.14 0.90 12.88
N HIS A 76 3.03 1.64 13.55
CA HIS A 76 2.97 1.79 15.02
C HIS A 76 1.71 2.50 15.52
N LEU A 77 1.16 3.43 14.74
CA LEU A 77 -0.05 4.16 15.12
C LEU A 77 -1.32 3.32 14.95
N SER A 78 -1.33 2.38 13.99
CA SER A 78 -2.47 1.52 13.68
C SER A 78 -2.87 0.63 14.86
N ASN A 79 -4.13 0.19 14.87
CA ASN A 79 -4.62 -0.78 15.87
C ASN A 79 -3.91 -2.13 15.68
N HIS A 80 -3.87 -2.63 14.44
CA HIS A 80 -3.24 -3.90 14.12
C HIS A 80 -1.75 -3.94 14.49
N GLY A 81 -1.01 -2.86 14.22
CA GLY A 81 0.40 -2.75 14.61
C GLY A 81 0.59 -2.71 16.12
N LYS A 82 -0.31 -2.07 16.89
CA LYS A 82 -0.27 -2.14 18.36
C LYS A 82 -0.53 -3.55 18.88
N ASP A 83 -1.42 -4.29 18.24
CA ASP A 83 -1.69 -5.69 18.60
C ASP A 83 -0.46 -6.57 18.35
N LEU A 84 0.20 -6.41 17.19
CA LEU A 84 1.46 -7.11 16.89
C LEU A 84 2.57 -6.78 17.91
N MET A 85 2.70 -5.51 18.30
CA MET A 85 3.64 -5.09 19.34
C MET A 85 3.33 -5.77 20.69
N ALA A 86 2.05 -5.86 21.07
CA ALA A 86 1.64 -6.53 22.30
C ALA A 86 1.91 -8.04 22.28
N LEU A 87 1.91 -8.66 21.09
CA LEU A 87 2.29 -10.06 20.88
C LEU A 87 3.80 -10.30 20.80
N GLY A 88 4.62 -9.25 20.89
CA GLY A 88 6.08 -9.34 20.77
C GLY A 88 6.58 -9.47 19.32
N LEU A 89 5.73 -9.14 18.34
CA LEU A 89 6.01 -9.23 16.90
C LEU A 89 6.41 -7.88 16.29
N GLY A 90 7.09 -7.03 17.06
CA GLY A 90 7.44 -5.68 16.62
C GLY A 90 8.39 -5.61 15.43
N GLU A 91 9.26 -6.60 15.27
CA GLU A 91 10.17 -6.70 14.11
C GLU A 91 9.41 -6.79 12.77
N ASP A 92 8.20 -7.36 12.78
CA ASP A 92 7.38 -7.49 11.57
C ASP A 92 6.93 -6.11 11.05
N LEU A 93 6.74 -5.12 11.93
CA LEU A 93 6.40 -3.75 11.52
C LEU A 93 7.57 -3.13 10.75
N PHE A 94 8.80 -3.30 11.23
CA PHE A 94 9.99 -2.79 10.55
C PHE A 94 10.20 -3.51 9.21
N TYR A 95 9.97 -4.82 9.15
CA TYR A 95 10.06 -5.58 7.91
C TYR A 95 9.03 -5.11 6.87
N CYS A 96 7.76 -5.01 7.27
CA CYS A 96 6.67 -4.60 6.39
C CYS A 96 6.79 -3.14 5.90
N ALA A 97 7.40 -2.26 6.70
CA ALA A 97 7.64 -0.87 6.33
C ALA A 97 8.68 -0.68 5.21
N GLN A 98 9.50 -1.70 4.92
CA GLN A 98 10.51 -1.61 3.87
C GLN A 98 9.88 -1.50 2.48
N THR A 99 10.42 -0.63 1.65
CA THR A 99 9.99 -0.40 0.28
C THR A 99 10.98 -1.01 -0.69
N ASP A 100 10.47 -1.55 -1.80
CA ASP A 100 11.26 -2.03 -2.94
C ASP A 100 12.34 -3.08 -2.62
N ILE A 101 12.09 -3.96 -1.65
CA ILE A 101 12.98 -5.09 -1.31
C ILE A 101 12.76 -6.32 -2.20
N THR A 102 11.73 -6.30 -3.04
CA THR A 102 11.45 -7.34 -4.02
C THR A 102 10.70 -6.76 -5.22
N ASP A 103 11.01 -7.26 -6.42
CA ASP A 103 10.33 -6.87 -7.66
C ASP A 103 9.21 -7.82 -8.06
N LEU A 104 8.90 -8.82 -7.22
CA LEU A 104 7.85 -9.79 -7.50
C LEU A 104 6.48 -9.13 -7.33
N VAL A 105 5.62 -9.27 -8.33
CA VAL A 105 4.22 -8.81 -8.31
C VAL A 105 3.30 -10.04 -8.41
N PRO A 106 2.84 -10.60 -7.28
CA PRO A 106 1.95 -11.76 -7.29
C PRO A 106 0.63 -11.44 -7.97
N THR A 107 0.12 -12.38 -8.78
CA THR A 107 -1.16 -12.27 -9.48
C THR A 107 -2.09 -13.38 -9.01
N PHE A 108 -3.32 -13.01 -8.62
CA PHE A 108 -4.39 -13.95 -8.33
C PHE A 108 -5.12 -14.34 -9.63
N ARG A 109 -5.18 -15.63 -9.94
CA ARG A 109 -5.90 -16.18 -11.08
C ARG A 109 -6.38 -17.59 -10.76
N ASP A 110 -7.63 -17.89 -11.09
CA ASP A 110 -8.22 -19.23 -10.95
C ASP A 110 -8.04 -19.83 -9.53
N GLY A 111 -8.22 -19.00 -8.50
CA GLY A 111 -8.13 -19.41 -7.09
C GLY A 111 -6.70 -19.51 -6.54
N VAL A 112 -5.67 -19.14 -7.31
CA VAL A 112 -4.26 -19.29 -6.92
C VAL A 112 -3.50 -17.98 -7.09
N ILE A 113 -2.63 -17.68 -6.13
CA ILE A 113 -1.65 -16.58 -6.22
C ILE A 113 -0.34 -17.15 -6.76
N ARG A 114 0.18 -16.59 -7.85
CA ARG A 114 1.48 -16.96 -8.45
C ARG A 114 2.26 -15.74 -8.90
N VAL A 115 3.57 -15.89 -8.97
CA VAL A 115 4.43 -14.96 -9.73
C VAL A 115 4.61 -15.56 -11.13
N TYR A 116 4.37 -14.76 -12.16
CA TYR A 116 4.48 -15.13 -13.58
C TYR A 116 5.65 -14.41 -14.23
#